data_AF-A0A443JC30-F1
#
_entry.id   AF-A0A443JC30-F1
#
_cell.length_a   1.000
_cell.length_b   1.000
_cell.length_c   1.000
_cell.angle_alpha   90.00
_cell.angle_beta   90.00
_cell.angle_gamma   90.00
#
_symmetry.space_group_name_H-M   'P 1'
#
loop_
_entity.id
_entity.type
_entity.pdbx_description
1 polymer ?
#
loop_
_entity_poly.entity_id
_entity_poly.type
_entity_poly.pdbx_seq_one_letter_code
_entity_poly.pdbx_strand_id
1 'polypeptide(L)'
;MTSYPTSPVVTGQSPDTAQPQADPPEESVTIRVADDGRSFELTVAEGTGTIGINGTSYAFDTAEIIGKAPVILAPPTTAAALPEDLAELTSVDYVTGPYLYDPAGGEPVVILRTIRGDEMLDLGPDYAPTPFDRIAGFSVRQEVVNGWGEGTATSEVVAPVAHAPAVLTFTRTSALRKADGIQAGGADSVLIVANTVLERRGGTLFRDPTGGKLRAYFSSGMGRLYASNLNGNKLLNFDGWFNTAIEIAEGDNVCLMLNLRSSGYAQVQSYRNGQVVASTSRTIASAAGKIDTSVMLTIGYTDFGSSKDYSIEGGYQDFRIWTDLAEEIDISTSSFAYAFMDETGAARNPALANDLFGTPRIWLPTDPAQANALVNLGTAGNFTAKSEEFA
;
A
#
# COMPACT_ATOMS: atom_id res chain seq x y z
N MET A 1 -18.72 46.93 -11.70
CA MET A 1 -17.94 47.83 -10.82
C MET A 1 -18.40 47.59 -9.40
N THR A 2 -17.61 46.86 -8.64
CA THR A 2 -17.84 46.55 -7.22
C THR A 2 -16.47 46.48 -6.59
N SER A 3 -16.14 47.56 -5.89
CA SER A 3 -14.95 47.79 -5.09
C SER A 3 -14.94 46.91 -3.84
N TYR A 4 -13.83 46.21 -3.59
CA TYR A 4 -13.53 45.53 -2.33
C TYR A 4 -12.11 45.93 -1.85
N PRO A 5 -11.83 45.79 -0.54
CA PRO A 5 -11.20 46.85 0.24
C PRO A 5 -9.66 46.79 0.33
N THR A 6 -9.18 47.89 0.89
CA THR A 6 -7.82 48.36 1.17
C THR A 6 -6.85 47.37 1.85
N SER A 7 -5.57 47.56 1.52
CA SER A 7 -4.33 47.02 2.09
C SER A 7 -4.37 46.72 3.60
N PRO A 8 -3.59 45.72 4.09
CA PRO A 8 -3.48 45.46 5.52
C PRO A 8 -2.91 46.68 6.26
N VAL A 9 -3.52 46.98 7.40
CA VAL A 9 -3.12 48.04 8.33
C VAL A 9 -2.01 47.51 9.23
N VAL A 10 -0.86 48.18 9.22
CA VAL A 10 0.17 48.04 10.26
C VAL A 10 -0.25 48.92 11.43
N THR A 11 -0.64 48.34 12.56
CA THR A 11 -0.89 49.10 13.78
C THR A 11 0.42 49.41 14.50
N GLY A 12 0.84 50.68 14.47
CA GLY A 12 1.91 51.22 15.31
C GLY A 12 1.61 52.66 15.81
N GLN A 13 1.60 52.81 17.15
CA GLN A 13 1.77 54.03 17.99
C GLN A 13 0.64 55.10 18.01
N SER A 14 0.33 55.88 19.07
CA SER A 14 0.64 56.02 20.53
C SER A 14 -0.35 57.09 21.10
N PRO A 15 -0.32 57.49 22.40
CA PRO A 15 0.21 58.84 22.65
C PRO A 15 1.03 59.05 23.95
N ASP A 16 2.16 59.70 23.76
CA ASP A 16 2.76 60.80 24.55
C ASP A 16 3.12 60.59 26.04
N THR A 17 4.39 60.26 26.29
CA THR A 17 5.25 60.93 27.31
C THR A 17 6.71 60.72 26.93
N ALA A 18 7.55 61.72 27.18
CA ALA A 18 8.96 61.81 26.76
C ALA A 18 9.80 60.58 27.13
N GLN A 19 10.42 59.94 26.12
CA GLN A 19 11.50 58.95 26.26
C GLN A 19 12.58 59.21 25.18
N PRO A 20 13.84 58.87 25.46
CA PRO A 20 14.98 59.23 24.61
C PRO A 20 14.82 58.58 23.23
N GLN A 21 15.29 59.30 22.21
CA GLN A 21 15.38 58.87 20.82
C GLN A 21 15.86 57.41 20.77
N ALA A 22 14.96 56.50 20.40
CA ALA A 22 15.29 55.10 20.20
C ALA A 22 16.34 55.02 19.08
N ASP A 23 17.35 54.19 19.32
CA ASP A 23 18.38 53.83 18.35
C ASP A 23 17.77 53.43 16.99
N PRO A 24 18.50 53.57 15.87
CA PRO A 24 18.04 53.07 14.57
C PRO A 24 17.64 51.59 14.69
N PRO A 25 16.65 51.12 13.91
CA PRO A 25 16.06 49.81 14.13
C PRO A 25 17.13 48.71 14.10
N GLU A 26 16.91 47.72 14.97
CA GLU A 26 17.45 46.36 14.92
C GLU A 26 17.60 45.92 13.46
N GLU A 27 18.68 45.18 13.16
CA GLU A 27 18.99 44.69 11.81
C GLU A 27 17.70 44.22 11.10
N SER A 28 17.40 44.81 9.94
CA SER A 28 16.18 44.52 9.19
C SER A 28 16.51 43.71 7.97
N VAL A 29 15.67 42.72 7.68
CA VAL A 29 15.86 41.78 6.57
C VAL A 29 14.67 41.83 5.63
N THR A 30 14.92 41.54 4.36
CA THR A 30 13.86 41.45 3.35
C THR A 30 13.61 39.98 3.04
N ILE A 31 12.35 39.57 3.20
CA ILE A 31 11.86 38.25 2.82
C ILE A 31 10.81 38.39 1.71
N ARG A 32 10.62 37.35 0.91
CA ARG A 32 9.51 37.24 -0.03
C ARG A 32 8.46 36.29 0.52
N VAL A 33 7.21 36.67 0.31
CA VAL A 33 6.03 35.89 0.63
C VAL A 33 5.41 35.48 -0.69
N ALA A 34 5.11 34.20 -0.86
CA ALA A 34 4.43 33.69 -2.04
C ALA A 34 3.19 32.87 -1.65
N ASP A 35 2.11 33.09 -2.39
CA ASP A 35 0.82 32.40 -2.24
C ASP A 35 0.15 32.32 -3.61
N ASP A 36 -0.19 31.10 -4.04
CA ASP A 36 -0.92 30.81 -5.28
C ASP A 36 -0.45 31.61 -6.51
N GLY A 37 0.85 31.54 -6.80
CA GLY A 37 1.47 32.21 -7.96
C GLY A 37 1.63 33.73 -7.84
N ARG A 38 1.30 34.32 -6.69
CA ARG A 38 1.55 35.74 -6.39
C ARG A 38 2.66 35.85 -5.35
N SER A 39 3.52 36.85 -5.48
CA SER A 39 4.51 37.16 -4.46
C SER A 39 4.63 38.65 -4.16
N PHE A 40 5.03 38.98 -2.93
CA PHE A 40 5.39 40.33 -2.54
C PHE A 40 6.58 40.31 -1.57
N GLU A 41 7.30 41.43 -1.53
CA GLU A 41 8.43 41.63 -0.62
C GLU A 41 7.94 42.24 0.70
N LEU A 42 8.55 41.79 1.78
CA LEU A 42 8.28 42.25 3.13
C LEU A 42 9.63 42.52 3.83
N THR A 43 9.83 43.76 4.28
CA THR A 43 10.96 44.12 5.13
C THR A 43 10.51 44.11 6.59
N VAL A 44 11.17 43.31 7.42
CA VAL A 44 10.86 43.11 8.84
C VAL A 44 12.12 43.24 9.68
N ALA A 45 11.95 43.51 10.98
CA ALA A 45 13.04 43.35 11.94
C ALA A 45 13.48 41.88 11.98
N GLU A 46 14.77 41.65 12.15
CA GLU A 46 15.31 40.31 12.34
C GLU A 46 14.75 39.67 13.62
N GLY A 47 14.45 38.37 13.54
CA GLY A 47 13.89 37.56 14.62
C GLY A 47 12.51 37.00 14.28
N THR A 48 11.72 36.72 15.31
CA THR A 48 10.39 36.12 15.15
C THR A 48 9.35 37.15 14.72
N GLY A 49 8.47 36.76 13.80
CA GLY A 49 7.40 37.60 13.27
C GLY A 49 6.12 36.81 13.02
N THR A 50 5.07 37.51 12.62
CA THR A 50 3.83 36.90 12.13
C THR A 50 3.40 37.54 10.82
N ILE A 51 2.80 36.75 9.94
CA ILE A 51 2.26 37.21 8.67
C ILE A 51 0.82 36.69 8.48
N GLY A 52 -0.07 37.59 8.08
CA GLY A 52 -1.45 37.26 7.71
C GLY A 52 -1.57 36.95 6.23
N ILE A 53 -1.99 35.74 5.86
CA ILE A 53 -2.29 35.34 4.49
C ILE A 53 -3.72 34.78 4.46
N ASN A 54 -4.58 35.37 3.64
CA ASN A 54 -5.99 34.98 3.50
C ASN A 54 -6.75 34.83 4.84
N GLY A 55 -6.46 35.72 5.80
CA GLY A 55 -7.09 35.72 7.12
C GLY A 55 -6.51 34.72 8.13
N THR A 56 -5.47 33.97 7.76
CA THR A 56 -4.73 33.05 8.62
C THR A 56 -3.40 33.66 9.03
N SER A 57 -3.03 33.57 10.31
CA SER A 57 -1.77 34.09 10.84
C SER A 57 -0.73 32.98 10.93
N TYR A 58 0.43 33.22 10.33
CA TYR A 58 1.57 32.30 10.33
C TYR A 58 2.73 32.93 11.08
N ALA A 59 3.27 32.21 12.06
CA ALA A 59 4.51 32.60 12.72
C ALA A 59 5.70 32.21 11.83
N PHE A 60 6.75 33.03 11.87
CA PHE A 60 8.01 32.73 11.20
C PHE A 60 9.18 33.29 12.00
N ASP A 61 10.39 32.76 11.75
CA ASP A 61 11.65 33.31 12.23
C ASP A 61 12.53 33.62 11.01
N THR A 62 13.06 34.85 10.94
CA THR A 62 13.92 35.24 9.82
C THR A 62 15.20 34.40 9.74
N ALA A 63 15.68 33.84 10.85
CA ALA A 63 16.84 32.95 10.87
C ALA A 63 16.60 31.62 10.13
N GLU A 64 15.33 31.23 9.96
CA GLU A 64 14.93 30.03 9.20
C GLU A 64 14.77 30.32 7.70
N ILE A 65 14.77 31.60 7.31
CA ILE A 65 14.51 32.04 5.92
C ILE A 65 15.79 32.53 5.26
N ILE A 66 16.53 33.43 5.92
CA ILE A 66 17.68 34.13 5.32
C ILE A 66 18.85 33.18 5.09
N GLY A 67 19.30 33.06 3.84
CA GLY A 67 20.35 32.11 3.45
C GLY A 67 19.92 30.64 3.58
N LYS A 68 18.62 30.36 3.60
CA LYS A 68 18.04 29.01 3.80
C LYS A 68 17.07 28.65 2.67
N ALA A 69 16.74 27.36 2.63
CA ALA A 69 15.70 26.83 1.76
C ALA A 69 14.34 27.50 2.08
N PRO A 70 13.41 27.54 1.10
CA PRO A 70 12.08 28.12 1.30
C PRO A 70 11.32 27.44 2.45
N VAL A 71 10.63 28.25 3.26
CA VAL A 71 9.83 27.78 4.40
C VAL A 71 8.37 27.72 3.98
N ILE A 72 7.80 26.52 3.93
CA ILE A 72 6.38 26.31 3.60
C ILE A 72 5.55 26.50 4.87
N LEU A 73 4.61 27.44 4.84
CA LEU A 73 3.81 27.86 6.00
C LEU A 73 2.56 26.99 6.22
N ALA A 74 2.04 26.39 5.15
CA ALA A 74 0.96 25.41 5.21
C ALA A 74 1.14 24.35 4.13
N PRO A 75 0.69 23.11 4.34
CA PRO A 75 0.76 22.09 3.31
C PRO A 75 -0.13 22.45 2.10
N PRO A 76 0.16 21.88 0.91
CA PRO A 76 -0.73 21.99 -0.24
C PRO A 76 -2.12 21.44 0.07
N THR A 77 -3.14 21.90 -0.66
CA THR A 77 -4.54 21.48 -0.47
C THR A 77 -5.24 21.27 -1.81
N THR A 78 -6.51 20.89 -1.80
CA THR A 78 -7.36 20.80 -2.99
C THR A 78 -8.10 22.11 -3.24
N ALA A 79 -8.32 22.45 -4.51
CA ALA A 79 -9.04 23.64 -4.92
C ALA A 79 -10.55 23.58 -4.59
N ALA A 80 -11.10 22.37 -4.51
CA ALA A 80 -12.47 22.09 -4.12
C ALA A 80 -12.52 21.02 -3.03
N ALA A 81 -13.60 21.01 -2.25
CA ALA A 81 -13.86 19.92 -1.32
C ALA A 81 -14.06 18.61 -2.09
N LEU A 82 -13.55 17.52 -1.52
CA LEU A 82 -13.75 16.19 -2.09
C LEU A 82 -15.23 15.76 -1.93
N PRO A 83 -15.78 15.02 -2.89
CA PRO A 83 -17.12 14.46 -2.77
C PRO A 83 -17.18 13.44 -1.62
N GLU A 84 -18.35 13.29 -1.01
CA GLU A 84 -18.57 12.26 0.01
C GLU A 84 -18.42 10.84 -0.58
N ASP A 85 -18.92 10.64 -1.80
CA ASP A 85 -18.69 9.41 -2.57
C ASP A 85 -17.46 9.55 -3.46
N LEU A 86 -16.36 8.90 -3.05
CA LEU A 86 -15.10 8.91 -3.79
C LEU A 86 -15.25 8.26 -5.18
N ALA A 87 -16.28 7.45 -5.45
CA ALA A 87 -16.54 6.93 -6.80
C ALA A 87 -16.83 8.05 -7.82
N GLU A 88 -17.30 9.21 -7.35
CA GLU A 88 -17.56 10.39 -8.18
C GLU A 88 -16.30 11.25 -8.43
N LEU A 89 -15.22 11.02 -7.67
CA LEU A 89 -13.99 11.79 -7.78
C LEU A 89 -13.23 11.44 -9.07
N THR A 90 -13.36 12.27 -10.10
CA THR A 90 -12.75 12.04 -11.42
C THR A 90 -11.46 12.84 -11.65
N SER A 91 -11.29 13.95 -10.94
CA SER A 91 -10.08 14.76 -10.93
C SER A 91 -9.92 15.50 -9.61
N VAL A 92 -8.69 15.88 -9.28
CA VAL A 92 -8.33 16.75 -8.17
C VAL A 92 -7.43 17.85 -8.71
N ASP A 93 -7.80 19.10 -8.46
CA ASP A 93 -6.91 20.24 -8.68
C ASP A 93 -6.29 20.63 -7.34
N TYR A 94 -4.98 20.83 -7.33
CA TYR A 94 -4.20 21.20 -6.16
C TYR A 94 -3.95 22.70 -6.10
N VAL A 95 -3.91 23.22 -4.88
CA VAL A 95 -3.50 24.58 -4.55
C VAL A 95 -2.23 24.49 -3.70
N THR A 96 -1.21 25.21 -4.11
CA THR A 96 0.06 25.30 -3.35
C THR A 96 -0.17 26.01 -2.04
N GLY A 97 0.41 25.50 -0.96
CA GLY A 97 0.46 26.22 0.30
C GLY A 97 1.43 27.41 0.24
N PRO A 98 1.14 28.48 1.00
CA PRO A 98 1.98 29.67 1.04
C PRO A 98 3.37 29.35 1.60
N TYR A 99 4.38 30.08 1.12
CA TYR A 99 5.76 29.92 1.55
C TYR A 99 6.52 31.25 1.63
N LEU A 100 7.58 31.25 2.45
CA LEU A 100 8.52 32.34 2.60
C LEU A 100 9.88 31.95 2.02
N TYR A 101 10.60 32.90 1.44
CA TYR A 101 11.95 32.65 0.97
C TYR A 101 12.83 33.90 1.01
N ASP A 102 14.14 33.68 1.08
CA ASP A 102 15.15 34.71 0.89
C ASP A 102 15.26 35.10 -0.59
N PRO A 103 14.98 36.37 -0.96
CA PRO A 103 15.11 36.85 -2.32
C PRO A 103 16.51 36.66 -2.92
N ALA A 104 17.57 36.66 -2.09
CA ALA A 104 18.95 36.44 -2.56
C ALA A 104 19.18 35.02 -3.08
N GLY A 105 18.33 34.06 -2.69
CA GLY A 105 18.33 32.69 -3.22
C GLY A 105 17.70 32.56 -4.60
N GLY A 106 17.15 33.63 -5.17
CA GLY A 106 16.44 33.61 -6.44
C GLY A 106 14.96 33.20 -6.31
N GLU A 107 14.21 33.38 -7.40
CA GLU A 107 12.80 33.01 -7.47
C GLU A 107 12.63 31.48 -7.39
N PRO A 108 11.86 30.95 -6.43
CA PRO A 108 11.71 29.51 -6.28
C PRO A 108 10.87 28.88 -7.38
N VAL A 109 11.18 27.62 -7.70
CA VAL A 109 10.34 26.74 -8.51
C VAL A 109 9.48 25.89 -7.57
N VAL A 110 8.19 25.82 -7.83
CA VAL A 110 7.25 24.97 -7.09
C VAL A 110 6.95 23.71 -7.89
N ILE A 111 7.06 22.56 -7.25
CA ILE A 111 6.77 21.25 -7.83
C ILE A 111 5.71 20.58 -6.97
N LEU A 112 4.64 20.11 -7.60
CA LEU A 112 3.59 19.30 -6.96
C LEU A 112 3.70 17.86 -7.43
N ARG A 113 3.80 16.92 -6.50
CA ARG A 113 3.86 15.49 -6.76
C ARG A 113 2.69 14.79 -6.10
N THR A 114 1.95 14.03 -6.88
CA THR A 114 0.98 13.09 -6.33
C THR A 114 1.71 11.82 -5.96
N ILE A 115 1.55 11.36 -4.72
CA ILE A 115 2.27 10.21 -4.16
C ILE A 115 1.33 9.26 -3.43
N ARG A 116 1.70 7.98 -3.40
CA ARG A 116 1.09 6.96 -2.55
C ARG A 116 2.20 6.23 -1.79
N GLY A 117 2.32 6.54 -0.51
CA GLY A 117 3.53 6.20 0.25
C GLY A 117 4.76 6.84 -0.40
N ASP A 118 5.72 6.03 -0.81
CA ASP A 118 6.93 6.46 -1.52
C ASP A 118 6.81 6.40 -3.06
N GLU A 119 5.69 5.90 -3.59
CA GLU A 119 5.46 5.79 -5.03
C GLU A 119 5.00 7.13 -5.61
N MET A 120 5.66 7.61 -6.66
CA MET A 120 5.20 8.78 -7.43
C MET A 120 4.14 8.34 -8.44
N LEU A 121 2.94 8.89 -8.33
CA LEU A 121 1.82 8.63 -9.23
C LEU A 121 1.80 9.63 -10.40
N ASP A 122 2.00 10.91 -10.10
CA ASP A 122 1.96 11.97 -11.11
C ASP A 122 2.73 13.22 -10.67
N LEU A 123 2.97 14.13 -11.62
CA LEU A 123 3.64 15.41 -11.45
C LEU A 123 2.82 16.52 -12.08
N GLY A 124 2.25 17.41 -11.26
CA GLY A 124 1.44 18.51 -11.79
C GLY A 124 0.47 19.10 -10.78
N PRO A 125 -0.23 20.16 -11.19
CA PRO A 125 -1.28 20.80 -10.38
C PRO A 125 -2.59 20.03 -10.39
N ASP A 126 -2.76 19.06 -11.29
CA ASP A 126 -3.96 18.25 -11.45
C ASP A 126 -3.63 16.76 -11.41
N TYR A 127 -4.58 15.96 -10.91
CA TYR A 127 -4.47 14.51 -10.90
C TYR A 127 -5.82 13.85 -11.15
N ALA A 128 -5.84 12.83 -12.02
CA ALA A 128 -7.03 12.02 -12.29
C ALA A 128 -6.93 10.68 -11.55
N PRO A 129 -7.56 10.52 -10.36
CA PRO A 129 -7.40 9.31 -9.56
C PRO A 129 -8.07 8.10 -10.20
N THR A 130 -7.34 7.00 -10.22
CA THR A 130 -7.82 5.68 -10.63
C THR A 130 -8.79 5.10 -9.57
N PRO A 131 -9.59 4.07 -9.91
CA PRO A 131 -10.37 3.36 -8.90
C PRO A 131 -9.50 2.81 -7.76
N PHE A 132 -8.31 2.30 -8.10
CA PHE A 132 -7.31 1.89 -7.12
C PHE A 132 -6.94 3.01 -6.15
N ASP A 133 -6.64 4.21 -6.64
CA ASP A 133 -6.23 5.35 -5.78
C ASP A 133 -7.30 5.77 -4.79
N ARG A 134 -8.58 5.68 -5.18
CA ARG A 134 -9.73 6.01 -4.32
C ARG A 134 -9.89 5.03 -3.15
N ILE A 135 -9.35 3.83 -3.29
CA ILE A 135 -9.36 2.81 -2.23
C ILE A 135 -8.04 2.86 -1.46
N ALA A 136 -6.93 3.01 -2.16
CA ALA A 136 -5.58 2.96 -1.63
C ALA A 136 -5.21 4.22 -0.84
N GLY A 137 -5.83 5.34 -1.16
CA GLY A 137 -5.45 6.66 -0.69
C GLY A 137 -4.23 7.20 -1.44
N PHE A 138 -4.09 8.52 -1.38
CA PHE A 138 -2.94 9.25 -1.94
C PHE A 138 -2.79 10.62 -1.29
N SER A 139 -1.60 11.18 -1.44
CA SER A 139 -1.19 12.46 -0.89
C SER A 139 -0.62 13.35 -1.99
N VAL A 140 -0.56 14.64 -1.74
CA VAL A 140 0.17 15.59 -2.57
C VAL A 140 1.34 16.18 -1.78
N ARG A 141 2.53 16.17 -2.39
CA ARG A 141 3.74 16.79 -1.85
C ARG A 141 4.06 18.03 -2.66
N GLN A 142 4.25 19.14 -1.96
CA GLN A 142 4.81 20.38 -2.48
C GLN A 142 6.30 20.42 -2.17
N GLU A 143 7.11 20.64 -3.19
CA GLU A 143 8.54 20.93 -3.10
C GLU A 143 8.77 22.35 -3.62
N VAL A 144 9.40 23.20 -2.82
CA VAL A 144 9.74 24.58 -3.19
C VAL A 144 11.25 24.71 -3.19
N VAL A 145 11.84 24.93 -4.37
CA VAL A 145 13.28 24.86 -4.60
C VAL A 145 13.82 26.22 -5.05
N ASN A 146 14.87 26.71 -4.39
CA ASN A 146 15.61 27.89 -4.82
C ASN A 146 17.14 27.64 -4.75
N GLY A 147 17.95 28.70 -4.92
CA GLY A 147 19.41 28.62 -4.87
C GLY A 147 20.00 28.24 -3.50
N TRP A 148 19.21 28.25 -2.42
CA TRP A 148 19.64 27.86 -1.08
C TRP A 148 19.26 26.43 -0.70
N GLY A 149 18.27 25.83 -1.35
CA GLY A 149 17.85 24.45 -1.12
C GLY A 149 16.37 24.19 -1.39
N GLU A 150 15.84 23.18 -0.73
CA GLU A 150 14.48 22.66 -0.91
C GLU A 150 13.70 22.66 0.41
N GLY A 151 12.50 23.22 0.39
CA GLY A 151 11.48 23.04 1.42
C GLY A 151 10.40 22.07 0.94
N THR A 152 9.89 21.21 1.84
CA THR A 152 8.85 20.23 1.48
C THR A 152 7.70 20.22 2.48
N ALA A 153 6.48 20.00 1.97
CA ALA A 153 5.28 19.79 2.78
C ALA A 153 4.36 18.79 2.07
N THR A 154 3.71 17.91 2.84
CA THR A 154 2.82 16.86 2.30
C THR A 154 1.45 16.96 2.95
N SER A 155 0.40 16.76 2.15
CA SER A 155 -0.99 16.71 2.59
C SER A 155 -1.63 15.40 2.14
N GLU A 156 -2.31 14.71 3.05
CA GLU A 156 -3.16 13.57 2.69
C GLU A 156 -4.41 14.10 2.00
N VAL A 157 -4.65 13.64 0.76
CA VAL A 157 -5.81 14.07 -0.03
C VAL A 157 -6.95 13.09 0.19
N VAL A 158 -6.68 11.81 -0.07
CA VAL A 158 -7.61 10.71 0.18
C VAL A 158 -6.95 9.75 1.14
N ALA A 159 -7.57 9.53 2.30
CA ALA A 159 -7.15 8.49 3.23
C ALA A 159 -7.40 7.10 2.63
N PRO A 160 -6.53 6.10 2.89
CA PRO A 160 -6.82 4.71 2.53
C PRO A 160 -8.15 4.25 3.15
N VAL A 161 -8.97 3.52 2.38
CA VAL A 161 -10.22 2.97 2.90
C VAL A 161 -9.92 2.03 4.05
N ALA A 162 -10.41 2.38 5.24
CA ALA A 162 -10.21 1.59 6.44
C ALA A 162 -10.71 0.15 6.23
N HIS A 163 -9.87 -0.81 6.60
CA HIS A 163 -10.20 -2.23 6.52
C HIS A 163 -9.77 -2.92 7.82
N ALA A 164 -10.71 -3.63 8.43
CA ALA A 164 -10.43 -4.51 9.56
C ALA A 164 -10.50 -5.95 9.03
N PRO A 165 -9.37 -6.57 8.66
CA PRO A 165 -9.38 -7.92 8.10
C PRO A 165 -9.89 -8.91 9.15
N ALA A 166 -10.95 -9.64 8.80
CA ALA A 166 -11.42 -10.76 9.59
C ALA A 166 -10.46 -11.94 9.44
N VAL A 167 -10.26 -12.69 10.52
CA VAL A 167 -9.39 -13.88 10.53
C VAL A 167 -10.26 -15.12 10.50
N LEU A 168 -10.16 -15.90 9.42
CA LEU A 168 -10.76 -17.23 9.35
C LEU A 168 -9.78 -18.24 9.96
N THR A 169 -10.01 -18.62 11.21
CA THR A 169 -9.17 -19.58 11.93
C THR A 169 -9.53 -21.02 11.54
N PHE A 170 -8.52 -21.82 11.23
CA PHE A 170 -8.69 -23.25 11.02
C PHE A 170 -8.29 -24.01 12.28
N THR A 171 -9.22 -24.77 12.85
CA THR A 171 -8.90 -25.70 13.95
C THR A 171 -8.31 -27.01 13.43
N ARG A 172 -7.86 -27.90 14.32
CA ARG A 172 -7.11 -29.10 13.95
C ARG A 172 -7.80 -30.08 12.99
N THR A 173 -9.09 -29.91 12.78
CA THR A 173 -9.94 -30.76 11.93
C THR A 173 -10.65 -29.97 10.82
N SER A 174 -10.51 -28.65 10.78
CA SER A 174 -11.22 -27.77 9.85
C SER A 174 -10.48 -27.65 8.52
N ALA A 175 -11.15 -27.99 7.41
CA ALA A 175 -10.62 -27.77 6.07
C ALA A 175 -11.71 -27.49 5.02
N LEU A 176 -11.37 -26.64 4.06
CA LEU A 176 -12.15 -26.37 2.86
C LEU A 176 -11.57 -27.16 1.68
N ARG A 177 -12.42 -27.88 0.93
CA ARG A 177 -11.97 -28.66 -0.23
C ARG A 177 -12.61 -28.18 -1.53
N LYS A 178 -11.86 -27.63 -2.48
CA LYS A 178 -12.42 -27.29 -3.80
C LYS A 178 -12.37 -28.51 -4.72
N ALA A 179 -13.55 -28.98 -5.15
CA ALA A 179 -13.71 -30.15 -6.02
C ALA A 179 -13.17 -29.90 -7.43
N ASP A 180 -13.40 -28.70 -7.96
CA ASP A 180 -12.92 -28.27 -9.28
C ASP A 180 -11.70 -27.38 -9.09
N GLY A 181 -10.51 -27.98 -9.08
CA GLY A 181 -9.27 -27.19 -9.20
C GLY A 181 -9.34 -26.25 -10.42
N ILE A 182 -8.47 -25.25 -10.44
CA ILE A 182 -8.42 -24.20 -11.45
C ILE A 182 -8.26 -24.78 -12.87
N GLN A 183 -9.36 -24.80 -13.62
CA GLN A 183 -9.49 -25.03 -15.06
C GLN A 183 -8.89 -26.33 -15.64
N ALA A 184 -9.75 -27.14 -16.27
CA ALA A 184 -9.29 -28.28 -17.08
C ALA A 184 -8.42 -27.77 -18.26
N GLY A 185 -7.14 -28.12 -18.27
CA GLY A 185 -6.16 -27.70 -19.29
C GLY A 185 -4.97 -26.89 -18.76
N GLY A 186 -5.11 -26.28 -17.58
CA GLY A 186 -4.15 -25.35 -16.99
C GLY A 186 -4.39 -23.89 -17.40
N ALA A 187 -3.61 -22.99 -16.82
CA ALA A 187 -3.62 -21.55 -17.08
C ALA A 187 -2.26 -21.10 -17.62
N ASP A 188 -2.21 -20.02 -18.39
CA ASP A 188 -0.94 -19.49 -18.91
C ASP A 188 -0.18 -18.68 -17.85
N SER A 189 -0.91 -18.12 -16.90
CA SER A 189 -0.38 -17.47 -15.71
C SER A 189 -1.23 -17.77 -14.47
N VAL A 190 -0.60 -17.78 -13.30
CA VAL A 190 -1.26 -18.00 -12.01
C VAL A 190 -0.62 -17.08 -10.97
N LEU A 191 -1.44 -16.31 -10.26
CA LEU A 191 -1.05 -15.57 -9.07
C LEU A 191 -1.76 -16.17 -7.87
N ILE A 192 -1.00 -16.55 -6.84
CA ILE A 192 -1.52 -17.01 -5.55
C ILE A 192 -1.05 -16.02 -4.50
N VAL A 193 -1.98 -15.55 -3.68
CA VAL A 193 -1.68 -14.73 -2.50
C VAL A 193 -2.36 -15.33 -1.28
N ALA A 194 -1.60 -15.43 -0.19
CA ALA A 194 -2.10 -15.84 1.12
C ALA A 194 -1.60 -14.87 2.19
N ASN A 195 -2.52 -14.17 2.84
CA ASN A 195 -2.29 -13.38 4.04
C ASN A 195 -2.80 -14.15 5.26
N THR A 196 -1.93 -14.38 6.23
CA THR A 196 -2.19 -15.27 7.35
C THR A 196 -1.62 -14.71 8.64
N VAL A 197 -2.33 -14.93 9.75
CA VAL A 197 -1.81 -14.72 11.10
C VAL A 197 -1.35 -16.07 11.63
N LEU A 198 -0.09 -16.16 12.02
CA LEU A 198 0.50 -17.40 12.51
C LEU A 198 0.23 -17.58 14.00
N GLU A 199 -0.34 -18.72 14.39
CA GLU A 199 -0.42 -19.12 15.81
C GLU A 199 0.82 -19.95 16.21
N ARG A 200 1.40 -20.69 15.25
CA ARG A 200 2.62 -21.47 15.48
C ARG A 200 3.50 -21.55 14.24
N ARG A 201 4.80 -21.77 14.46
CA ARG A 201 5.77 -22.05 13.41
C ARG A 201 5.44 -23.33 12.64
N GLY A 202 5.19 -23.17 11.35
CA GLY A 202 5.22 -24.23 10.35
C GLY A 202 3.88 -24.51 9.70
N GLY A 203 3.93 -25.16 8.53
CA GLY A 203 2.72 -25.48 7.78
C GLY A 203 2.85 -25.41 6.27
N THR A 204 1.78 -25.83 5.60
CA THR A 204 1.59 -25.74 4.15
C THR A 204 0.28 -25.08 3.81
N LEU A 205 0.28 -24.23 2.79
CA LEU A 205 -0.97 -23.62 2.29
C LEU A 205 -1.90 -24.63 1.64
N PHE A 206 -1.34 -25.71 1.10
CA PHE A 206 -2.07 -26.67 0.30
C PHE A 206 -1.59 -28.11 0.49
N ARG A 207 -2.54 -29.05 0.46
CA ARG A 207 -2.25 -30.50 0.53
C ARG A 207 -3.07 -31.33 -0.48
N ASP A 208 -2.47 -32.42 -0.93
CA ASP A 208 -3.10 -33.53 -1.66
C ASP A 208 -3.63 -34.57 -0.62
N PRO A 209 -4.80 -35.21 -0.83
CA PRO A 209 -5.39 -36.23 0.05
C PRO A 209 -4.50 -37.43 0.40
N THR A 210 -3.47 -37.73 -0.40
CA THR A 210 -2.45 -38.77 -0.15
C THR A 210 -1.39 -38.35 0.87
N GLY A 211 -1.47 -37.11 1.35
CA GLY A 211 -0.53 -36.54 2.30
C GLY A 211 0.70 -35.88 1.66
N GLY A 212 0.82 -35.95 0.32
CA GLY A 212 1.75 -35.14 -0.46
C GLY A 212 1.35 -33.66 -0.39
N LYS A 213 2.31 -32.75 -0.44
CA LYS A 213 1.99 -31.31 -0.57
C LYS A 213 1.32 -31.07 -1.92
N LEU A 214 0.31 -30.21 -1.97
CA LEU A 214 -0.43 -29.96 -3.21
C LEU A 214 0.49 -29.36 -4.28
N ARG A 215 0.14 -29.64 -5.52
CA ARG A 215 0.90 -29.43 -6.73
C ARG A 215 0.42 -28.15 -7.44
N ALA A 216 1.04 -27.02 -7.16
CA ALA A 216 1.24 -26.00 -8.18
C ALA A 216 2.40 -26.49 -9.08
N TYR A 217 2.13 -26.66 -10.36
CA TYR A 217 3.04 -27.30 -11.32
C TYR A 217 3.87 -26.29 -12.06
N PHE A 218 5.15 -26.63 -12.22
CA PHE A 218 6.00 -26.19 -13.32
C PHE A 218 6.30 -27.43 -14.16
N SER A 219 5.66 -27.58 -15.31
CA SER A 219 5.86 -28.76 -16.16
C SER A 219 6.80 -28.45 -17.32
N SER A 220 8.04 -28.96 -17.29
CA SER A 220 8.91 -29.04 -18.46
C SER A 220 8.75 -30.38 -19.20
N GLY A 221 8.00 -30.39 -20.30
CA GLY A 221 8.11 -31.31 -21.46
C GLY A 221 8.03 -32.85 -21.30
N MET A 222 8.42 -33.47 -20.21
CA MET A 222 8.49 -34.93 -20.07
C MET A 222 8.25 -35.36 -18.62
N GLY A 223 7.06 -35.94 -18.35
CA GLY A 223 6.76 -36.56 -17.05
C GLY A 223 6.20 -35.62 -15.99
N ARG A 224 5.17 -36.10 -15.28
CA ARG A 224 4.40 -35.36 -14.27
C ARG A 224 5.24 -35.15 -13.00
N LEU A 225 5.52 -33.91 -12.61
CA LEU A 225 6.26 -33.56 -11.38
C LEU A 225 5.64 -32.38 -10.60
N TYR A 226 5.81 -32.44 -9.29
CA TYR A 226 4.99 -31.91 -8.19
C TYR A 226 5.45 -30.51 -7.72
N ALA A 227 4.68 -29.85 -6.84
CA ALA A 227 5.08 -28.60 -6.19
C ALA A 227 6.41 -28.77 -5.49
N SER A 228 7.44 -28.34 -6.19
CA SER A 228 8.81 -28.47 -5.80
C SER A 228 9.55 -27.33 -6.48
N ASN A 229 10.37 -26.61 -5.73
CA ASN A 229 11.31 -25.68 -6.29
C ASN A 229 12.04 -26.40 -7.42
N LEU A 230 12.41 -25.65 -8.44
CA LEU A 230 13.72 -25.60 -9.08
C LEU A 230 14.71 -26.81 -8.96
N ASN A 231 14.77 -27.52 -7.83
CA ASN A 231 15.61 -28.69 -7.55
C ASN A 231 14.89 -29.88 -6.83
N GLY A 232 13.56 -29.89 -6.66
CA GLY A 232 12.83 -30.97 -5.95
C GLY A 232 12.13 -30.60 -4.64
N ASN A 233 12.14 -29.33 -4.18
CA ASN A 233 11.64 -28.96 -2.84
C ASN A 233 10.41 -28.04 -2.83
N LYS A 234 9.23 -28.54 -2.45
CA LYS A 234 8.02 -27.85 -1.96
C LYS A 234 7.92 -26.31 -2.19
N LEU A 235 7.08 -25.87 -3.15
CA LEU A 235 6.93 -24.45 -3.56
C LEU A 235 6.07 -23.56 -2.65
N LEU A 236 5.21 -24.10 -1.78
CA LEU A 236 4.33 -23.31 -0.90
C LEU A 236 4.32 -23.90 0.51
N ASN A 237 5.52 -23.97 1.07
CA ASN A 237 5.78 -24.52 2.39
C ASN A 237 6.41 -23.43 3.26
N PHE A 238 5.73 -23.01 4.32
CA PHE A 238 6.23 -21.95 5.20
C PHE A 238 7.63 -22.25 5.72
N ASP A 239 7.88 -23.50 6.12
CA ASP A 239 9.19 -23.92 6.65
C ASP A 239 10.34 -23.88 5.63
N GLY A 240 10.03 -23.87 4.33
CA GLY A 240 11.05 -23.83 3.27
C GLY A 240 11.39 -22.42 2.80
N TRP A 241 10.50 -21.46 3.04
CA TRP A 241 10.60 -20.09 2.55
C TRP A 241 11.10 -19.10 3.60
N PHE A 242 10.87 -19.41 4.87
CA PHE A 242 11.48 -18.70 5.97
C PHE A 242 12.80 -19.38 6.31
N ASN A 243 13.89 -18.61 6.33
CA ASN A 243 15.17 -19.11 6.83
C ASN A 243 14.96 -19.74 8.21
N THR A 244 15.51 -20.93 8.45
CA THR A 244 15.38 -21.62 9.74
C THR A 244 15.88 -20.77 10.92
N ALA A 245 16.71 -19.77 10.66
CA ALA A 245 17.21 -18.79 11.62
C ALA A 245 16.26 -17.60 11.88
N ILE A 246 15.20 -17.39 11.09
CA ILE A 246 14.19 -16.35 11.35
C ILE A 246 13.22 -16.91 12.39
N GLU A 247 13.23 -16.31 13.57
CA GLU A 247 12.28 -16.64 14.64
C GLU A 247 10.93 -15.98 14.35
N ILE A 248 9.92 -16.81 14.11
CA ILE A 248 8.53 -16.40 13.91
C ILE A 248 7.81 -16.54 15.26
N ALA A 249 7.08 -15.50 15.65
CA ALA A 249 6.28 -15.44 16.86
C ALA A 249 4.80 -15.66 16.55
N GLU A 250 4.07 -16.14 17.56
CA GLU A 250 2.60 -16.12 17.55
C GLU A 250 2.10 -14.68 17.34
N GLY A 251 1.13 -14.51 16.45
CA GLY A 251 0.57 -13.21 16.07
C GLY A 251 1.30 -12.51 14.91
N ASP A 252 2.37 -13.08 14.37
CA ASP A 252 3.01 -12.53 13.16
C ASP A 252 2.05 -12.56 11.97
N ASN A 253 1.94 -11.43 11.27
CA ASN A 253 1.30 -11.35 9.97
C ASN A 253 2.28 -11.83 8.90
N VAL A 254 1.85 -12.78 8.08
CA VAL A 254 2.63 -13.31 6.97
C VAL A 254 1.85 -13.21 5.68
N CYS A 255 2.50 -12.64 4.67
CA CYS A 255 2.01 -12.65 3.30
C CYS A 255 2.93 -13.49 2.42
N LEU A 256 2.38 -14.50 1.73
CA LEU A 256 3.08 -15.27 0.72
C LEU A 256 2.44 -15.02 -0.65
N MET A 257 3.27 -14.60 -1.60
CA MET A 257 2.88 -14.37 -2.99
C MET A 257 3.67 -15.30 -3.91
N LEU A 258 2.97 -15.87 -4.88
CA LEU A 258 3.55 -16.73 -5.92
C LEU A 258 3.00 -16.31 -7.28
N ASN A 259 3.88 -15.97 -8.20
CA ASN A 259 3.55 -15.73 -9.59
C ASN A 259 4.18 -16.82 -10.48
N LEU A 260 3.36 -17.43 -11.32
CA LEU A 260 3.71 -18.47 -12.28
C LEU A 260 3.30 -17.99 -13.67
N ARG A 261 4.19 -18.09 -14.67
CA ARG A 261 3.83 -17.76 -16.07
C ARG A 261 4.53 -18.64 -17.09
N SER A 262 3.93 -18.79 -18.26
CA SER A 262 4.55 -19.37 -19.45
C SER A 262 5.57 -18.40 -20.08
N SER A 263 6.70 -18.84 -20.65
CA SER A 263 7.26 -20.19 -20.66
C SER A 263 8.17 -20.42 -19.45
N GLY A 264 7.56 -20.66 -18.29
CA GLY A 264 8.20 -21.33 -17.16
C GLY A 264 8.91 -20.42 -16.18
N TYR A 265 8.38 -19.22 -15.99
CA TYR A 265 8.87 -18.29 -15.00
C TYR A 265 8.13 -18.45 -13.67
N ALA A 266 8.92 -18.46 -12.60
CA ALA A 266 8.52 -18.57 -11.21
C ALA A 266 9.00 -17.34 -10.46
N GLN A 267 8.14 -16.74 -9.65
CA GLN A 267 8.53 -15.74 -8.67
C GLN A 267 7.81 -16.01 -7.36
N VAL A 268 8.54 -15.95 -6.26
CA VAL A 268 8.01 -16.11 -4.91
C VAL A 268 8.50 -14.96 -4.05
N GLN A 269 7.58 -14.38 -3.30
CA GLN A 269 7.87 -13.29 -2.38
C GLN A 269 7.18 -13.59 -1.04
N SER A 270 7.94 -13.51 0.04
CA SER A 270 7.45 -13.72 1.40
C SER A 270 7.66 -12.47 2.22
N TYR A 271 6.64 -12.09 2.97
CA TYR A 271 6.66 -10.96 3.87
C TYR A 271 6.31 -11.39 5.30
N ARG A 272 6.86 -10.68 6.28
CA ARG A 272 6.51 -10.77 7.69
C ARG A 272 6.34 -9.37 8.25
N ASN A 273 5.17 -9.10 8.84
CA ASN A 273 4.85 -7.80 9.44
C ASN A 273 5.21 -6.63 8.50
N GLY A 274 4.80 -6.74 7.24
CA GLY A 274 5.06 -5.74 6.19
C GLY A 274 6.46 -5.80 5.55
N GLN A 275 7.40 -6.55 6.12
CA GLN A 275 8.80 -6.57 5.67
C GLN A 275 9.11 -7.78 4.79
N VAL A 276 9.85 -7.57 3.68
CA VAL A 276 10.34 -8.67 2.84
C VAL A 276 11.33 -9.51 3.64
N VAL A 277 11.07 -10.83 3.72
CA VAL A 277 11.96 -11.78 4.39
C VAL A 277 12.61 -12.77 3.44
N ALA A 278 11.97 -13.05 2.29
CA ALA A 278 12.52 -13.91 1.26
C ALA A 278 11.96 -13.52 -0.11
N SER A 279 12.83 -13.56 -1.11
CA SER A 279 12.48 -13.36 -2.52
C SER A 279 13.26 -14.35 -3.36
N THR A 280 12.60 -14.97 -4.35
CA THR A 280 13.29 -15.75 -5.38
C THR A 280 12.55 -15.67 -6.69
N SER A 281 13.29 -15.69 -7.79
CA SER A 281 12.73 -15.85 -9.12
C SER A 281 13.61 -16.79 -9.95
N ARG A 282 13.00 -17.46 -10.93
CA ARG A 282 13.72 -18.28 -11.92
C ARG A 282 12.90 -18.50 -13.17
N THR A 283 13.59 -18.55 -14.31
CA THR A 283 13.02 -18.88 -15.62
C THR A 283 13.50 -20.25 -16.08
N ILE A 284 12.58 -21.07 -16.60
CA ILE A 284 12.88 -22.37 -17.22
C ILE A 284 12.15 -22.44 -18.56
N ALA A 285 12.90 -22.33 -19.66
CA ALA A 285 12.38 -22.14 -21.03
C ALA A 285 11.36 -23.19 -21.54
N SER A 286 11.15 -24.30 -20.84
CA SER A 286 10.22 -25.38 -21.22
C SER A 286 9.09 -25.59 -20.22
N ALA A 287 9.05 -24.85 -19.11
CA ALA A 287 8.03 -25.03 -18.08
C ALA A 287 6.72 -24.27 -18.41
N ALA A 288 5.59 -24.80 -17.95
CA ALA A 288 4.31 -24.09 -17.91
C ALA A 288 3.78 -24.13 -16.47
N GLY A 289 3.23 -23.01 -15.99
CA GLY A 289 2.57 -22.91 -14.68
C GLY A 289 1.18 -23.53 -14.75
N LYS A 290 0.84 -24.54 -13.95
CA LYS A 290 -0.51 -25.12 -13.91
C LYS A 290 -0.93 -25.45 -12.49
N ILE A 291 -2.22 -25.43 -12.18
CA ILE A 291 -2.77 -26.07 -10.97
C ILE A 291 -3.55 -27.29 -11.47
N ASP A 292 -3.16 -28.49 -11.05
CA ASP A 292 -3.88 -29.71 -11.46
C ASP A 292 -5.19 -29.84 -10.70
N THR A 293 -6.22 -30.15 -11.47
CA THR A 293 -7.62 -30.18 -11.05
C THR A 293 -8.14 -31.61 -10.91
N SER A 294 -7.29 -32.62 -11.17
CA SER A 294 -7.66 -34.04 -11.05
C SER A 294 -7.84 -34.50 -9.59
N VAL A 295 -7.48 -33.65 -8.63
CA VAL A 295 -7.60 -33.90 -7.20
C VAL A 295 -8.11 -32.63 -6.51
N MET A 296 -8.90 -32.80 -5.45
CA MET A 296 -9.44 -31.68 -4.68
C MET A 296 -8.33 -30.84 -4.03
N LEU A 297 -8.46 -29.52 -4.12
CA LEU A 297 -7.62 -28.56 -3.41
C LEU A 297 -8.06 -28.48 -1.95
N THR A 298 -7.17 -28.76 -1.00
CA THR A 298 -7.48 -28.63 0.44
C THR A 298 -6.76 -27.42 1.04
N ILE A 299 -7.52 -26.56 1.73
CA ILE A 299 -7.05 -25.40 2.48
C ILE A 299 -7.52 -25.54 3.94
N GLY A 300 -6.64 -25.29 4.91
CA GLY A 300 -6.93 -25.45 6.34
C GLY A 300 -6.12 -26.54 7.01
N TYR A 301 -6.41 -26.84 8.29
CA TYR A 301 -5.64 -27.75 9.13
C TYR A 301 -6.28 -29.13 9.26
N THR A 302 -5.46 -30.16 9.08
CA THR A 302 -5.88 -31.54 9.23
C THR A 302 -4.85 -32.36 9.99
N ASP A 303 -5.15 -32.75 11.23
CA ASP A 303 -4.37 -33.72 11.99
C ASP A 303 -4.71 -35.15 11.56
N PHE A 304 -4.18 -35.61 10.42
CA PHE A 304 -4.28 -37.02 10.03
C PHE A 304 -3.09 -37.85 10.55
N GLY A 305 -2.73 -37.72 11.84
CA GLY A 305 -1.96 -38.73 12.59
C GLY A 305 -0.58 -39.14 12.05
N SER A 306 -0.09 -38.47 11.01
CA SER A 306 1.23 -38.65 10.42
C SER A 306 2.04 -37.40 10.77
N SER A 307 3.31 -37.57 11.16
CA SER A 307 4.23 -36.49 11.58
C SER A 307 4.59 -35.47 10.47
N LYS A 308 3.75 -35.34 9.44
CA LYS A 308 3.98 -34.60 8.20
C LYS A 308 2.78 -33.71 7.81
N ASP A 309 1.87 -33.48 8.75
CA ASP A 309 0.49 -33.05 8.50
C ASP A 309 0.19 -31.60 8.94
N TYR A 310 1.17 -30.71 8.88
CA TYR A 310 0.95 -29.31 9.23
C TYR A 310 0.45 -28.52 8.00
N SER A 311 -0.80 -28.06 8.06
CA SER A 311 -1.14 -26.76 7.47
C SER A 311 -0.60 -25.66 8.38
N ILE A 312 -0.77 -24.39 7.99
CA ILE A 312 -0.59 -23.31 8.97
C ILE A 312 -1.50 -23.59 10.17
N GLU A 313 -0.93 -23.68 11.37
CA GLU A 313 -1.66 -23.55 12.64
C GLU A 313 -1.81 -22.03 12.84
N GLY A 314 -2.98 -21.50 12.50
CA GLY A 314 -3.26 -20.06 12.39
C GLY A 314 -4.52 -19.75 11.58
N GLY A 315 -4.72 -18.47 11.27
CA GLY A 315 -5.90 -17.99 10.55
C GLY A 315 -5.56 -17.25 9.26
N TYR A 316 -6.47 -17.29 8.30
CA TYR A 316 -6.33 -16.57 7.04
C TYR A 316 -7.06 -15.24 7.13
N GLN A 317 -6.36 -14.15 6.82
CA GLN A 317 -6.96 -12.84 6.64
C GLN A 317 -7.37 -12.61 5.18
N ASP A 318 -6.66 -13.21 4.23
CA ASP A 318 -7.02 -13.21 2.82
C ASP A 318 -6.35 -14.41 2.12
N PHE A 319 -7.05 -15.00 1.16
CA PHE A 319 -6.48 -16.05 0.33
C PHE A 319 -7.14 -16.02 -1.02
N ARG A 320 -6.33 -15.91 -2.08
CA ARG A 320 -6.83 -15.78 -3.44
C ARG A 320 -5.92 -16.43 -4.47
N ILE A 321 -6.56 -16.87 -5.54
CA ILE A 321 -5.89 -17.34 -6.74
C ILE A 321 -6.53 -16.72 -7.98
N TRP A 322 -5.70 -16.08 -8.78
CA TRP A 322 -6.03 -15.60 -10.12
C TRP A 322 -5.37 -16.48 -11.16
N THR A 323 -5.98 -16.55 -12.33
CA THR A 323 -5.39 -17.18 -13.51
C THR A 323 -5.57 -16.35 -14.75
N ASP A 324 -4.68 -16.58 -15.72
CA ASP A 324 -4.73 -15.97 -17.04
C ASP A 324 -4.78 -14.44 -16.95
N LEU A 325 -3.91 -13.91 -16.09
CA LEU A 325 -3.71 -12.49 -15.87
C LEU A 325 -3.33 -11.82 -17.19
N ALA A 326 -3.93 -10.64 -17.44
CA ALA A 326 -3.78 -9.91 -18.69
C ALA A 326 -2.37 -9.35 -18.92
N GLU A 327 -1.61 -9.15 -17.85
CA GLU A 327 -0.28 -8.52 -17.88
C GLU A 327 0.77 -9.36 -17.15
N GLU A 328 2.04 -9.16 -17.53
CA GLU A 328 3.17 -9.72 -16.80
C GLU A 328 3.34 -9.01 -15.45
N ILE A 329 3.01 -9.72 -14.38
CA ILE A 329 3.14 -9.22 -13.02
C ILE A 329 4.57 -9.40 -12.49
N ASP A 330 5.07 -8.38 -11.78
CA ASP A 330 6.28 -8.48 -10.95
C ASP A 330 5.91 -8.28 -9.46
N ILE A 331 5.90 -9.39 -8.71
CA ILE A 331 5.52 -9.39 -7.29
C ILE A 331 6.66 -8.98 -6.34
N SER A 332 7.83 -8.59 -6.87
CA SER A 332 8.97 -8.16 -6.04
C SER A 332 8.93 -6.70 -5.61
N THR A 333 8.01 -5.91 -6.18
CA THR A 333 7.89 -4.48 -5.89
C THR A 333 7.04 -4.25 -4.64
N SER A 334 7.40 -3.22 -3.86
CA SER A 334 6.64 -2.80 -2.68
C SER A 334 5.24 -2.32 -3.04
N SER A 335 5.08 -1.65 -4.19
CA SER A 335 3.78 -1.22 -4.72
C SER A 335 2.84 -2.40 -4.96
N PHE A 336 3.36 -3.53 -5.45
CA PHE A 336 2.56 -4.74 -5.60
C PHE A 336 2.11 -5.30 -4.25
N ALA A 337 3.01 -5.28 -3.27
CA ALA A 337 2.70 -5.79 -1.94
C ALA A 337 1.60 -4.98 -1.24
N TYR A 338 1.60 -3.68 -1.49
CA TYR A 338 0.61 -2.73 -1.00
C TYR A 338 -0.83 -3.04 -1.47
N ALA A 339 -1.02 -3.82 -2.55
CA ALA A 339 -2.35 -4.26 -2.95
C ALA A 339 -2.94 -5.33 -2.00
N PHE A 340 -2.11 -6.00 -1.21
CA PHE A 340 -2.49 -7.16 -0.40
C PHE A 340 -2.30 -6.97 1.09
N MET A 341 -1.37 -6.12 1.53
CA MET A 341 -1.06 -5.93 2.95
C MET A 341 -0.68 -4.50 3.30
N ASP A 342 -0.91 -4.13 4.56
CA ASP A 342 -0.51 -2.84 5.13
C ASP A 342 0.91 -2.88 5.70
N GLU A 343 1.32 -1.77 6.31
CA GLU A 343 2.67 -1.58 6.89
C GLU A 343 2.92 -2.50 8.09
N THR A 344 1.85 -2.96 8.75
CA THR A 344 1.90 -3.94 9.85
C THR A 344 1.86 -5.39 9.34
N GLY A 345 1.69 -5.57 8.02
CA GLY A 345 1.54 -6.84 7.34
C GLY A 345 0.12 -7.41 7.33
N ALA A 346 -0.86 -6.72 7.93
CA ALA A 346 -2.24 -7.19 7.93
C ALA A 346 -2.86 -7.06 6.53
N ALA A 347 -3.78 -7.96 6.18
CA ALA A 347 -4.41 -7.93 4.87
C ALA A 347 -5.17 -6.62 4.64
N ARG A 348 -5.06 -6.07 3.42
CA ARG A 348 -5.79 -4.87 3.00
C ARG A 348 -7.15 -5.19 2.38
N ASN A 349 -7.92 -4.12 2.12
CA ASN A 349 -9.21 -4.23 1.47
C ASN A 349 -9.13 -5.04 0.16
N PRO A 350 -9.90 -6.13 0.05
CA PRO A 350 -9.99 -6.95 -1.15
C PRO A 350 -10.17 -6.23 -2.48
N ALA A 351 -10.86 -5.09 -2.47
CA ALA A 351 -11.15 -4.32 -3.67
C ALA A 351 -9.88 -3.82 -4.36
N LEU A 352 -8.79 -3.55 -3.64
CA LEU A 352 -7.50 -3.13 -4.21
C LEU A 352 -6.96 -4.15 -5.22
N ALA A 353 -6.79 -5.40 -4.78
CA ALA A 353 -6.31 -6.46 -5.64
C ALA A 353 -7.32 -6.81 -6.75
N ASN A 354 -8.62 -6.68 -6.49
CA ASN A 354 -9.64 -6.96 -7.49
C ASN A 354 -9.68 -5.90 -8.61
N ASP A 355 -9.36 -4.65 -8.31
CA ASP A 355 -9.26 -3.59 -9.32
C ASP A 355 -8.05 -3.83 -10.24
N LEU A 356 -6.91 -4.24 -9.67
CA LEU A 356 -5.69 -4.53 -10.43
C LEU A 356 -5.75 -5.83 -11.25
N PHE A 357 -6.29 -6.91 -10.67
CA PHE A 357 -6.20 -8.26 -11.25
C PHE A 357 -7.54 -8.84 -11.70
N GLY A 358 -8.62 -8.09 -11.53
CA GLY A 358 -9.98 -8.59 -11.69
C GLY A 358 -10.39 -9.55 -10.58
N THR A 359 -11.55 -10.19 -10.76
CA THR A 359 -12.08 -11.14 -9.78
C THR A 359 -11.24 -12.42 -9.72
N PRO A 360 -10.80 -12.84 -8.52
CA PRO A 360 -10.07 -14.10 -8.37
C PRO A 360 -10.92 -15.30 -8.77
N ARG A 361 -10.28 -16.34 -9.32
CA ARG A 361 -10.93 -17.62 -9.62
C ARG A 361 -11.29 -18.38 -8.34
N ILE A 362 -10.41 -18.30 -7.35
CA ILE A 362 -10.62 -18.87 -6.02
C ILE A 362 -10.36 -17.78 -5.01
N TRP A 363 -11.26 -17.63 -4.05
CA TRP A 363 -11.03 -16.80 -2.87
C TRP A 363 -11.62 -17.50 -1.65
N LEU A 364 -10.99 -17.32 -0.49
CA LEU A 364 -11.62 -17.67 0.77
C LEU A 364 -12.54 -16.52 1.21
N PRO A 365 -13.76 -16.81 1.68
CA PRO A 365 -14.51 -15.83 2.46
C PRO A 365 -13.76 -15.58 3.76
N THR A 366 -13.65 -14.31 4.16
CA THR A 366 -13.04 -13.91 5.43
C THR A 366 -14.05 -13.85 6.57
N ASP A 367 -15.35 -13.88 6.24
CA ASP A 367 -16.46 -13.99 7.19
C ASP A 367 -16.75 -15.47 7.54
N PRO A 368 -16.63 -15.89 8.82
CA PRO A 368 -16.95 -17.25 9.26
C PRO A 368 -18.37 -17.70 8.91
N ALA A 369 -19.36 -16.80 8.91
CA ALA A 369 -20.74 -17.15 8.54
C ALA A 369 -20.85 -17.50 7.05
N GLN A 370 -20.16 -16.76 6.18
CA GLN A 370 -20.05 -17.07 4.77
C GLN A 370 -19.25 -18.36 4.52
N ALA A 371 -18.16 -18.56 5.26
CA ALA A 371 -17.39 -19.80 5.20
C ALA A 371 -18.24 -21.02 5.57
N ASN A 372 -19.00 -20.93 6.67
CA ASN A 372 -19.95 -21.95 7.11
C ASN A 372 -21.10 -22.16 6.11
N ALA A 373 -21.61 -21.10 5.49
CA ALA A 373 -22.64 -21.20 4.45
C ALA A 373 -22.13 -21.91 3.19
N LEU A 374 -20.92 -21.62 2.73
CA LEU A 374 -20.29 -22.30 1.59
C LEU A 374 -20.02 -23.78 1.87
N VAL A 375 -19.61 -24.09 3.10
CA VAL A 375 -19.47 -25.46 3.61
C VAL A 375 -20.78 -26.25 3.55
N ASN A 376 -21.88 -25.63 3.98
CA ASN A 376 -23.18 -26.29 4.13
C ASN A 376 -23.98 -26.42 2.83
N LEU A 377 -23.76 -25.56 1.84
CA LEU A 377 -24.52 -25.57 0.59
C LEU A 377 -24.05 -26.62 -0.43
N GLY A 378 -22.88 -27.23 -0.24
CA GLY A 378 -22.38 -28.38 -1.03
C GLY A 378 -22.22 -28.16 -2.55
N THR A 379 -22.69 -27.06 -3.14
CA THR A 379 -22.81 -26.87 -4.60
C THR A 379 -22.83 -25.41 -5.09
N ALA A 380 -22.69 -24.37 -4.25
CA ALA A 380 -22.89 -22.98 -4.70
C ALA A 380 -21.67 -22.03 -4.64
N GLY A 381 -20.46 -22.49 -4.28
CA GLY A 381 -19.31 -21.60 -4.34
C GLY A 381 -18.02 -22.25 -3.87
N ASN A 382 -17.20 -22.65 -4.84
CA ASN A 382 -15.77 -22.92 -4.68
C ASN A 382 -15.27 -23.97 -3.67
N PHE A 383 -16.01 -24.44 -2.67
CA PHE A 383 -15.53 -25.44 -1.71
C PHE A 383 -16.64 -26.42 -1.32
N THR A 384 -16.23 -27.63 -0.95
CA THR A 384 -17.00 -28.75 -0.42
C THR A 384 -16.31 -29.17 0.88
N ALA A 385 -17.08 -29.42 1.93
CA ALA A 385 -16.53 -29.62 3.27
C ALA A 385 -16.07 -31.06 3.54
N LYS A 386 -15.17 -31.22 4.53
CA LYS A 386 -15.26 -32.35 5.46
C LYS A 386 -14.70 -31.99 6.84
N SER A 387 -15.50 -32.36 7.85
CA SER A 387 -15.38 -32.27 9.33
C SER A 387 -15.43 -30.87 9.97
N GLU A 388 -16.63 -30.54 10.47
CA GLU A 388 -16.96 -29.53 11.50
C GLU A 388 -17.05 -28.06 11.08
N GLU A 389 -17.87 -27.30 11.83
CA GLU A 389 -18.18 -25.87 11.66
C GLU A 389 -16.97 -25.00 12.05
N PHE A 390 -16.79 -23.85 11.38
CA PHE A 390 -15.84 -22.82 11.80
C PHE A 390 -16.35 -22.14 13.08
N ALA A 391 -15.46 -21.98 14.07
CA ALA A 391 -15.74 -21.38 15.38
C ALA A 391 -15.81 -19.84 15.33
#